data_AF-A0A6N8HBW9-F1
#
_entry.id   AF-A0A6N8HBW9-F1
#
_cell.length_a   1.000
_cell.length_b   1.000
_cell.length_c   1.000
_cell.angle_alpha   90.00
_cell.angle_beta   90.00
_cell.angle_gamma   90.00
#
_symmetry.space_group_name_H-M   'P 1'
#
loop_
_entity.id
_entity.type
_entity.pdbx_description
1 polymer ?
#
loop_
_entity_poly.entity_id
_entity_poly.type
_entity_poly.pdbx_seq_one_letter_code
_entity_poly.pdbx_strand_id
1 'polypeptide(L)'
;MTNVEVRVRSSYSALSPTCQKAADYLLAHTRELYSIPIAELARQSGVSSAAWVRLCKEIGYTGLKDMRQQLYLQYSAEPQVEVDPTVHFSDLREGKSAQEILQNVTAASLQALQRTSS
;
A
#
# COMPACT_ATOMS: atom_id res chain seq x y z
N MET A 1 -12.87 9.04 -2.82
CA MET A 1 -12.81 8.67 -1.39
C MET A 1 -12.71 7.16 -1.32
N THR A 2 -11.61 6.66 -0.75
CA THR A 2 -11.32 5.22 -0.65
C THR A 2 -12.00 4.59 0.56
N ASN A 3 -12.14 3.26 0.53
CA ASN A 3 -12.68 2.44 1.61
C ASN A 3 -11.77 2.52 2.85
N VAL A 4 -10.45 2.68 2.63
CA VAL A 4 -9.50 2.94 3.71
C VAL A 4 -9.80 4.27 4.39
N GLU A 5 -9.98 5.37 3.64
CA GLU A 5 -10.33 6.67 4.22
C GLU A 5 -11.66 6.62 5.01
N VAL A 6 -12.66 5.90 4.50
CA VAL A 6 -13.96 5.72 5.19
C VAL A 6 -13.75 4.99 6.52
N ARG A 7 -13.02 3.88 6.52
CA ARG A 7 -12.74 3.10 7.74
C ARG A 7 -11.94 3.89 8.76
N VAL A 8 -10.92 4.63 8.31
CA VAL A 8 -10.12 5.49 9.18
C VAL A 8 -11.00 6.54 9.84
N ARG A 9 -11.87 7.23 9.09
CA ARG A 9 -12.78 8.25 9.64
C ARG A 9 -13.80 7.67 10.61
N SER A 10 -14.37 6.50 10.29
CA SER A 10 -15.34 5.83 11.16
C SER A 10 -14.73 5.35 12.48
N SER A 11 -13.48 4.87 12.46
CA SER A 11 -12.77 4.41 13.66
C SER A 11 -12.00 5.52 14.39
N TYR A 12 -11.86 6.73 13.81
CA TYR A 12 -10.96 7.78 14.28
C TYR A 12 -11.14 8.14 15.77
N SER A 13 -12.38 8.27 16.20
CA SER A 13 -12.72 8.62 17.60
C SER A 13 -12.36 7.52 18.60
N ALA A 14 -12.22 6.27 18.15
CA ALA A 14 -11.82 5.13 18.97
C ALA A 14 -10.30 4.90 18.97
N LEU A 15 -9.56 5.55 18.07
CA LEU A 15 -8.11 5.39 17.96
C LEU A 15 -7.38 6.05 19.14
N SER A 16 -6.30 5.42 19.59
CA SER A 16 -5.33 6.06 20.51
C SER A 16 -4.71 7.32 19.88
N PRO A 17 -4.24 8.31 20.65
CA PRO A 17 -3.69 9.57 20.13
C PRO A 17 -2.51 9.35 19.16
N THR A 18 -1.69 8.32 19.37
CA THR A 18 -0.63 7.94 18.43
C THR A 18 -1.18 7.40 17.12
N CYS A 19 -2.25 6.60 17.16
CA CYS A 19 -2.92 6.11 15.96
C CYS A 19 -3.68 7.22 15.23
N GLN A 20 -4.25 8.19 15.97
CA GLN A 20 -4.87 9.38 15.38
C GLN A 20 -3.87 10.22 14.58
N LYS A 21 -2.64 10.41 15.08
CA LYS A 21 -1.57 11.06 14.31
C LYS A 21 -1.23 10.32 13.01
N ALA A 22 -1.12 8.99 13.08
CA ALA A 22 -0.89 8.18 11.89
C ALA A 22 -2.09 8.24 10.92
N ALA A 23 -3.32 8.26 11.44
CA ALA A 23 -4.54 8.38 10.65
C ALA A 23 -4.66 9.74 9.95
N ASP A 24 -4.30 10.83 10.64
CA ASP A 24 -4.27 12.17 10.06
C ASP A 24 -3.29 12.25 8.88
N TYR A 25 -2.08 11.73 9.09
CA TYR A 25 -1.07 11.63 8.03
C TYR A 25 -1.55 10.75 6.86
N LEU A 26 -2.18 9.60 7.14
CA LEU A 26 -2.77 8.73 6.12
C LEU A 26 -3.79 9.49 5.28
N LEU A 27 -4.74 10.19 5.92
CA LEU A 27 -5.79 10.93 5.23
C LEU A 27 -5.22 12.09 4.40
N ALA A 28 -4.17 12.76 4.88
CA ALA A 28 -3.49 13.84 4.16
C ALA A 28 -2.70 13.35 2.93
N HIS A 29 -2.09 12.15 3.01
CA HIS A 29 -1.14 11.64 2.00
C HIS A 29 -1.57 10.32 1.32
N THR A 30 -2.88 10.02 1.27
CA THR A 30 -3.41 8.71 0.85
C THR A 30 -2.83 8.18 -0.49
N ARG A 31 -2.61 9.08 -1.47
CA ARG A 31 -2.11 8.72 -2.82
C ARG A 31 -0.62 8.35 -2.84
N GLU A 32 0.16 8.84 -1.88
CA GLU A 32 1.63 8.67 -1.85
C GLU A 32 2.06 7.47 -0.99
N LEU A 33 1.12 6.87 -0.23
CA LEU A 33 1.40 5.79 0.72
C LEU A 33 1.95 4.52 0.07
N TYR A 34 1.74 4.30 -1.23
CA TYR A 34 2.17 3.09 -1.94
C TYR A 34 3.68 2.94 -2.01
N SER A 35 4.38 4.06 -2.22
CA SER A 35 5.81 4.06 -2.55
C SER A 35 6.70 4.33 -1.33
N ILE A 36 6.12 4.76 -0.21
CA ILE A 36 6.88 5.16 0.99
C ILE A 36 7.06 3.96 1.92
N PRO A 37 8.28 3.58 2.33
CA PRO A 37 8.48 2.49 3.29
C PRO A 37 7.88 2.83 4.67
N ILE A 38 7.52 1.81 5.46
CA ILE A 38 6.87 2.02 6.78
C ILE A 38 7.72 2.84 7.75
N ALA A 39 9.05 2.68 7.71
CA ALA A 39 9.97 3.46 8.52
C ALA A 39 9.92 4.96 8.18
N GLU A 40 9.72 5.28 6.90
CA GLU A 40 9.60 6.66 6.44
C GLU A 40 8.22 7.22 6.75
N LEU A 41 7.15 6.42 6.63
CA LEU A 41 5.83 6.80 7.13
C LEU A 41 5.86 7.13 8.62
N ALA A 42 6.51 6.29 9.42
CA ALA A 42 6.73 6.50 10.84
C ALA A 42 7.45 7.83 11.10
N ARG A 43 8.56 8.08 10.40
CA ARG A 43 9.33 9.32 10.50
C ARG A 43 8.51 10.56 10.13
N GLN A 44 7.80 10.54 9.01
CA GLN A 44 7.03 11.70 8.52
C GLN A 44 5.77 11.97 9.35
N SER A 45 5.10 10.93 9.84
CA SER A 45 3.94 11.06 10.74
C SER A 45 4.32 11.32 12.21
N GLY A 46 5.60 11.24 12.57
CA GLY A 46 6.08 11.40 13.94
C GLY A 46 5.61 10.29 14.89
N VAL A 47 5.34 9.10 14.37
CA VAL A 47 4.92 7.92 15.15
C VAL A 47 5.85 6.73 14.88
N SER A 48 5.71 5.64 15.62
CA SER A 48 6.52 4.43 15.38
C SER A 48 5.93 3.56 14.26
N SER A 49 6.76 2.75 13.60
CA SER A 49 6.31 1.74 12.62
C SER A 49 5.29 0.79 13.23
N ALA A 50 5.43 0.46 14.52
CA ALA A 50 4.46 -0.35 15.25
C ALA A 50 3.10 0.35 15.42
N ALA A 51 3.07 1.68 15.57
CA ALA A 51 1.83 2.45 15.62
C ALA A 51 1.09 2.41 14.27
N TRP A 52 1.82 2.45 13.15
CA TRP A 52 1.25 2.24 11.82
C TRP A 52 0.62 0.85 11.66
N VAL A 53 1.32 -0.21 12.08
CA VAL A 53 0.75 -1.57 12.05
C VAL A 53 -0.47 -1.69 12.95
N ARG A 54 -0.46 -1.06 14.14
CA ARG A 54 -1.64 -1.01 15.02
C ARG A 54 -2.80 -0.28 14.36
N LEU A 55 -2.58 0.90 13.78
CA LEU A 55 -3.61 1.63 13.05
C LEU A 55 -4.28 0.74 11.99
N CYS A 56 -3.49 0.04 11.16
CA CYS A 56 -4.03 -0.88 10.15
C CYS A 56 -4.95 -1.94 10.76
N LYS A 57 -4.57 -2.51 11.91
CA LYS A 57 -5.38 -3.50 12.64
C LYS A 57 -6.66 -2.91 13.22
N GLU A 58 -6.58 -1.71 13.78
CA GLU A 58 -7.73 -1.00 14.37
C GLU A 58 -8.79 -0.63 13.33
N ILE A 59 -8.40 -0.36 12.08
CA ILE A 59 -9.33 -0.07 10.98
C ILE A 59 -9.77 -1.34 10.22
N GLY A 60 -9.38 -2.52 10.71
CA GLY A 60 -9.85 -3.82 10.23
C GLY A 60 -9.00 -4.49 9.14
N TYR A 61 -7.71 -4.14 9.02
CA TYR A 61 -6.75 -4.79 8.13
C TYR A 61 -5.76 -5.66 8.90
N THR A 62 -5.19 -6.66 8.25
CA THR A 62 -4.22 -7.56 8.91
C THR A 62 -2.87 -6.86 9.16
N GLY A 63 -2.58 -5.82 8.38
CA GLY A 63 -1.40 -4.98 8.51
C GLY A 63 -1.26 -3.99 7.35
N LEU A 64 -0.10 -3.35 7.25
CA LEU A 64 0.14 -2.29 6.25
C LEU A 64 0.11 -2.80 4.80
N LYS A 65 0.60 -4.02 4.55
CA LYS A 65 0.59 -4.62 3.21
C LYS A 65 -0.83 -4.85 2.69
N ASP A 66 -1.70 -5.38 3.54
CA ASP A 66 -3.11 -5.61 3.25
C ASP A 66 -3.86 -4.29 2.98
N MET A 67 -3.64 -3.28 3.83
CA MET A 67 -4.18 -1.93 3.63
C MET A 67 -3.70 -1.33 2.29
N ARG A 68 -2.41 -1.46 1.95
CA ARG A 68 -1.86 -0.97 0.67
C ARG A 68 -2.46 -1.67 -0.53
N GLN A 69 -2.69 -2.98 -0.45
CA GLN A 69 -3.33 -3.73 -1.52
C GLN A 69 -4.77 -3.26 -1.74
N GLN A 70 -5.51 -2.98 -0.67
CA GLN A 70 -6.88 -2.45 -0.76
C GLN A 70 -6.92 -1.05 -1.37
N LEU A 71 -6.00 -0.18 -0.96
CA LEU A 71 -5.76 1.10 -1.61
C LEU A 71 -5.48 0.88 -3.10
N TYR A 72 -4.54 0.00 -3.46
CA TYR A 72 -4.13 -0.25 -4.85
C TYR A 72 -5.29 -0.71 -5.73
N LEU A 73 -6.07 -1.70 -5.27
CA LEU A 73 -7.23 -2.21 -6.00
C LEU A 73 -8.28 -1.12 -6.25
N GLN A 74 -8.44 -0.21 -5.30
CA GLN A 74 -9.44 0.84 -5.40
C GLN A 74 -9.04 1.97 -6.35
N TYR A 75 -7.75 2.30 -6.43
CA TYR A 75 -7.24 3.24 -7.43
C TYR A 75 -7.06 2.57 -8.80
N SER A 76 -6.76 1.26 -8.86
CA SER A 76 -6.66 0.51 -10.13
C SER A 76 -8.03 0.23 -10.77
N ALA A 77 -9.12 0.36 -10.00
CA ALA A 77 -10.48 0.35 -10.52
C ALA A 77 -10.86 1.67 -11.23
N GLU A 78 -10.06 2.74 -11.07
CA GLU A 78 -10.06 3.88 -11.99
C GLU A 78 -9.27 3.47 -13.24
N PRO A 79 -9.75 3.72 -14.47
CA PRO A 79 -9.02 3.32 -15.66
C PRO A 79 -7.75 4.17 -15.77
N GLN A 80 -6.60 3.66 -15.31
CA GLN A 80 -5.34 3.48 -16.06
C GLN A 80 -4.08 3.35 -15.18
N VAL A 81 -3.16 2.55 -15.73
CA VAL A 81 -1.72 2.35 -15.41
C VAL A 81 -1.40 1.33 -14.31
N GLU A 82 -1.05 0.15 -14.80
CA GLU A 82 -0.39 -0.97 -14.12
C GLU A 82 0.81 -0.47 -13.30
N VAL A 83 0.67 -0.47 -11.97
CA VAL A 83 1.78 -0.17 -11.06
C VAL A 83 2.32 -1.50 -10.54
N ASP A 84 3.53 -1.80 -11.00
CA ASP A 84 4.26 -3.05 -10.78
C ASP A 84 4.27 -3.47 -9.28
N PRO A 85 3.86 -4.71 -8.93
CA PRO A 85 3.76 -5.17 -7.56
C PRO A 85 5.11 -5.50 -6.86
N THR A 86 6.26 -5.16 -7.44
CA THR A 86 7.59 -5.48 -6.88
C THR A 86 8.13 -4.49 -5.85
N VAL A 87 7.27 -3.74 -5.13
CA VAL A 87 7.72 -3.00 -3.93
C VAL A 87 8.08 -4.00 -2.84
N HIS A 88 9.35 -4.42 -2.86
CA HIS A 88 10.00 -5.29 -1.91
C HIS A 88 9.96 -4.64 -0.53
N PHE A 89 9.03 -5.08 0.31
CA PHE A 89 9.06 -4.83 1.76
C PHE A 89 10.11 -5.73 2.39
N SER A 90 11.38 -5.43 2.15
CA SER A 90 12.50 -6.06 2.82
C SER A 90 12.83 -5.27 4.08
N ASP A 91 12.06 -5.46 5.14
CA ASP A 91 12.58 -5.32 6.51
C ASP A 91 11.71 -6.14 7.46
N LEU A 92 12.36 -6.83 8.41
CA LEU A 92 11.83 -7.79 9.38
C LEU A 92 11.86 -9.28 8.96
N ARG A 93 13.07 -9.80 8.72
CA ARG A 93 13.57 -10.92 9.53
C ARG A 93 15.06 -11.15 9.27
N GLU A 94 15.83 -11.17 10.35
CA GLU A 94 17.17 -11.71 10.38
C GLU A 94 17.19 -13.13 9.79
N GLY A 95 18.15 -13.37 8.90
CA GLY A 95 18.51 -14.71 8.41
C GLY A 95 17.81 -15.15 7.14
N LYS A 96 18.35 -14.78 5.97
CA LYS A 96 18.92 -15.72 4.97
C LYS A 96 19.45 -14.97 3.73
N SER A 97 20.55 -15.51 3.21
CA SER A 97 21.49 -14.95 2.25
C SER A 97 20.93 -14.37 0.97
N ALA A 98 21.72 -13.44 0.44
CA ALA A 98 21.73 -12.93 -0.92
C ALA A 98 21.76 -14.06 -1.97
N GLN A 99 20.58 -14.49 -2.42
CA GLN A 99 20.42 -15.24 -3.66
C GLN A 99 18.95 -15.23 -4.00
N GLU A 100 18.57 -14.44 -4.99
CA GLU A 100 17.49 -14.66 -5.99
C GLU A 100 17.34 -13.37 -6.79
N ILE A 101 18.42 -12.97 -7.47
CA ILE A 101 18.36 -12.05 -8.59
C ILE A 101 18.14 -12.95 -9.82
N LEU A 102 16.91 -13.23 -10.25
CA LEU A 102 16.65 -13.58 -11.65
C LEU A 102 15.17 -13.68 -12.09
N GLN A 103 14.84 -12.86 -13.10
CA GLN A 103 14.03 -13.14 -14.30
C GLN A 103 12.49 -13.28 -14.28
N ASN A 104 11.94 -12.81 -15.42
CA ASN A 104 10.68 -13.15 -16.11
C ASN A 104 9.46 -12.31 -15.65
N VAL A 105 8.71 -11.59 -16.50
CA VAL A 105 8.13 -11.92 -17.80
C VAL A 105 7.73 -10.63 -18.54
N THR A 106 8.28 -10.37 -19.72
CA THR A 106 7.72 -9.44 -20.71
C THR A 106 6.66 -10.18 -21.53
N ALA A 107 5.40 -10.10 -21.15
CA ALA A 107 4.29 -10.55 -21.99
C ALA A 107 3.00 -9.81 -21.63
N ALA A 108 2.66 -8.78 -22.41
CA ALA A 108 1.31 -8.55 -22.97
C ALA A 108 1.15 -7.09 -23.41
N SER A 109 1.42 -6.80 -24.68
CA SER A 109 0.78 -5.69 -25.42
C SER A 109 1.03 -5.83 -26.92
N LEU A 110 0.54 -6.92 -27.52
CA LEU A 110 0.44 -7.06 -28.99
C LEU A 110 -0.76 -7.95 -29.38
N GLN A 111 -1.92 -7.74 -28.75
CA GLN A 111 -3.18 -8.36 -29.17
C GLN A 111 -4.29 -7.32 -29.39
N ALA A 112 -4.01 -6.29 -30.21
CA ALA A 112 -5.04 -5.29 -30.54
C ALA A 112 -5.21 -4.98 -32.04
N LEU A 113 -4.46 -5.57 -33.00
CA LEU A 113 -4.49 -5.06 -34.39
C LEU A 113 -4.49 -6.10 -35.53
N GLN A 114 -5.07 -7.30 -35.39
CA GLN A 114 -5.18 -8.23 -36.54
C GLN A 114 -6.56 -8.89 -36.75
N ARG A 115 -7.66 -8.18 -36.50
CA ARG A 115 -8.98 -8.57 -37.04
C ARG A 115 -9.64 -7.46 -37.84
N THR A 116 -8.94 -6.95 -38.83
CA THR A 116 -9.53 -6.21 -39.98
C THR A 116 -8.60 -6.31 -41.18
N SER A 117 -8.39 -7.51 -41.70
CA SER A 117 -7.96 -7.67 -43.08
C SER A 117 -8.23 -9.09 -43.57
N SER A 118 -9.32 -9.17 -44.35
CA SER A 118 -9.71 -10.23 -45.30
C SER A 118 -10.42 -11.45 -44.74
#